data_AF-A0A953X1J1-F1
#
_entry.id   AF-A0A953X1J1-F1
#
_cell.length_a   1.000
_cell.length_b   1.000
_cell.length_c   1.000
_cell.angle_alpha   90.00
_cell.angle_beta   90.00
_cell.angle_gamma   90.00
#
_symmetry.space_group_name_H-M   'P 1'
#
loop_
_entity.id
_entity.type
_entity.pdbx_description
1 polymer ?
#
loop_
_entity_poly.entity_id
_entity_poly.type
_entity_poly.pdbx_seq_one_letter_code
_entity_poly.pdbx_strand_id
1 'polypeptide(L)'
;RGDDAALADAIAAYREALKEYTRERVPLDWAMTQNNLGNALATLGTRGDDNALRDAAICYRLALEEFTDARASAYHGVASRNLERTLALLKERGLEE
;
A
#
# COMPACT_ATOMS: atom_id res chain seq x y z
N ARG A 1 -6.32 22.58 0.58
CA ARG A 1 -6.42 21.38 -0.27
C ARG A 1 -5.12 21.15 -1.06
N GLY A 2 -3.95 21.23 -0.38
CA GLY A 2 -2.63 21.03 -1.01
C GLY A 2 -2.13 19.59 -0.92
N ASP A 3 -2.65 18.82 0.06
CA ASP A 3 -2.16 17.47 0.34
C ASP A 3 -2.63 16.42 -0.69
N ASP A 4 -3.73 16.66 -1.41
CA ASP A 4 -4.23 15.71 -2.41
C ASP A 4 -3.30 15.64 -3.63
N ALA A 5 -2.76 16.78 -4.05
CA ALA A 5 -1.80 16.85 -5.16
C ALA A 5 -0.47 16.16 -4.79
N ALA A 6 0.05 16.43 -3.59
CA ALA A 6 1.25 15.77 -3.10
C ALA A 6 1.08 14.25 -2.97
N LEU A 7 -0.10 13.76 -2.57
CA LEU A 7 -0.41 12.33 -2.56
C LEU A 7 -0.50 11.75 -3.96
N ALA A 8 -1.11 12.46 -4.91
CA ALA A 8 -1.17 12.01 -6.30
C ALA A 8 0.23 11.90 -6.92
N ASP A 9 1.11 12.87 -6.67
CA ASP A 9 2.50 12.86 -7.12
C ASP A 9 3.28 11.70 -6.48
N ALA A 10 3.09 11.45 -5.17
CA ALA A 10 3.71 10.31 -4.49
C ALA A 10 3.24 8.97 -5.07
N ILE A 11 1.94 8.82 -5.33
CA ILE A 11 1.36 7.63 -5.96
C ILE A 11 1.96 7.41 -7.36
N ALA A 12 2.06 8.47 -8.16
CA ALA A 12 2.67 8.40 -9.48
C ALA A 12 4.14 7.98 -9.39
N ALA A 13 4.92 8.60 -8.50
CA ALA A 13 6.33 8.28 -8.29
C ALA A 13 6.55 6.83 -7.85
N TYR A 14 5.75 6.32 -6.92
CA TYR A 14 5.85 4.92 -6.49
C TYR A 14 5.43 3.94 -7.59
N ARG A 15 4.41 4.27 -8.40
CA ARG A 15 4.03 3.45 -9.56
C ARG A 15 5.12 3.40 -10.62
N GLU A 16 5.80 4.52 -10.89
CA GLU A 16 6.97 4.52 -11.79
C GLU A 16 8.13 3.73 -11.19
N ALA A 17 8.41 3.89 -9.90
CA ALA A 17 9.45 3.10 -9.22
C ALA A 17 9.17 1.60 -9.31
N LEU A 18 7.91 1.15 -9.24
CA LEU A 18 7.51 -0.26 -9.38
C LEU A 18 7.68 -0.83 -10.79
N LYS A 19 7.89 0.01 -11.82
CA LYS A 19 8.28 -0.47 -13.16
C LYS A 19 9.74 -0.87 -13.20
N GLU A 20 10.56 -0.23 -12.37
CA GLU A 20 11.99 -0.50 -12.25
C GLU A 20 12.25 -1.51 -11.15
N TYR A 21 11.84 -1.24 -9.93
CA TYR A 21 11.91 -2.19 -8.84
C TYR A 21 10.84 -3.22 -9.09
N THR A 22 11.21 -4.36 -9.67
CA THR A 22 10.28 -5.49 -9.88
C THR A 22 10.47 -6.53 -8.79
N ARG A 23 9.44 -7.36 -8.58
CA ARG A 23 9.46 -8.45 -7.60
C ARG A 23 10.63 -9.41 -7.84
N GLU A 24 11.01 -9.63 -9.09
CA GLU A 24 12.07 -10.55 -9.49
C GLU A 24 13.48 -9.94 -9.31
N ARG A 25 13.63 -8.63 -9.54
CA ARG A 25 14.93 -7.96 -9.54
C ARG A 25 15.38 -7.57 -8.14
N VAL A 26 14.47 -6.97 -7.37
CA VAL A 26 14.72 -6.43 -6.03
C VAL A 26 13.48 -6.65 -5.15
N PRO A 27 13.18 -7.90 -4.74
CA PRO A 27 11.93 -8.27 -4.07
C PRO A 27 11.64 -7.43 -2.82
N LEU A 28 12.66 -7.18 -1.99
CA LEU A 28 12.52 -6.37 -0.78
C LEU A 28 12.22 -4.90 -1.08
N ASP A 29 12.90 -4.30 -2.06
CA ASP A 29 12.66 -2.90 -2.45
C ASP A 29 11.30 -2.74 -3.16
N TRP A 30 10.90 -3.72 -3.97
CA TRP A 30 9.55 -3.80 -4.54
C TRP A 30 8.50 -3.84 -3.43
N ALA A 31 8.66 -4.71 -2.43
CA ALA A 31 7.71 -4.84 -1.32
C ALA A 31 7.64 -3.57 -0.45
N MET A 32 8.78 -2.93 -0.16
CA MET A 32 8.81 -1.64 0.54
C MET A 32 8.12 -0.54 -0.28
N THR A 33 8.33 -0.54 -1.60
CA THR A 33 7.69 0.43 -2.52
C THR A 33 6.17 0.20 -2.57
N GLN A 34 5.72 -1.05 -2.61
CA GLN A 34 4.29 -1.40 -2.49
C GLN A 34 3.71 -0.92 -1.16
N ASN A 35 4.38 -1.15 -0.03
CA ASN A 35 3.91 -0.67 1.28
C ASN A 35 3.79 0.87 1.31
N ASN A 36 4.74 1.58 0.71
CA ASN A 36 4.70 3.05 0.66
C ASN A 36 3.60 3.58 -0.26
N LEU A 37 3.38 2.93 -1.41
CA LEU A 37 2.25 3.20 -2.29
C LEU A 37 0.92 2.98 -1.54
N GLY A 38 0.81 1.88 -0.78
CA GLY A 38 -0.33 1.58 0.08
C GLY A 38 -0.61 2.68 1.11
N ASN A 39 0.42 3.27 1.72
CA ASN A 39 0.25 4.38 2.67
C ASN A 39 -0.35 5.64 2.00
N ALA A 40 0.15 5.99 0.81
CA ALA A 40 -0.36 7.14 0.07
C ALA A 40 -1.82 6.94 -0.37
N LEU A 41 -2.13 5.74 -0.89
CA LEU A 41 -3.48 5.35 -1.30
C LEU A 41 -4.45 5.29 -0.12
N ALA A 42 -4.04 4.71 1.02
CA ALA A 42 -4.87 4.65 2.23
C ALA A 42 -5.22 6.06 2.74
N THR A 43 -4.29 7.02 2.59
CA THR A 43 -4.54 8.42 2.97
C THR A 43 -5.59 9.08 2.06
N LEU A 44 -5.63 8.77 0.77
CA LEU A 44 -6.74 9.18 -0.10
C LEU A 44 -8.04 8.45 0.27
N GLY A 45 -7.93 7.16 0.62
CA GLY A 45 -9.04 6.35 1.09
C GLY A 45 -9.73 6.93 2.32
N THR A 46 -8.98 7.33 3.35
CA THR A 46 -9.57 7.97 4.53
C THR A 46 -10.27 9.29 4.21
N ARG A 47 -9.85 9.98 3.15
CA ARG A 47 -10.48 11.23 2.63
C ARG A 47 -11.74 10.98 1.79
N GLY A 48 -12.07 9.72 1.49
CA GLY A 48 -13.30 9.34 0.78
C GLY A 48 -13.08 8.71 -0.60
N ASP A 49 -11.84 8.44 -1.01
CA ASP A 49 -11.57 7.70 -2.25
C ASP A 49 -11.58 6.19 -1.99
N ASP A 50 -12.75 5.57 -2.11
CA ASP A 50 -12.94 4.15 -1.87
C ASP A 50 -12.13 3.24 -2.80
N ASN A 51 -11.83 3.71 -4.02
CA ASN A 51 -10.99 2.96 -4.95
C ASN A 51 -9.53 2.97 -4.48
N ALA A 52 -9.03 4.14 -4.07
CA ALA A 52 -7.71 4.22 -3.47
C ALA A 52 -7.60 3.36 -2.20
N LEU A 53 -8.67 3.28 -1.40
CA LEU A 53 -8.69 2.42 -0.21
C LEU A 53 -8.57 0.92 -0.55
N ARG A 54 -9.24 0.47 -1.61
CA ARG A 54 -9.10 -0.92 -2.12
C ARG A 54 -7.71 -1.19 -2.68
N ASP A 55 -7.20 -0.27 -3.49
CA ASP A 55 -5.85 -0.39 -4.04
C ASP A 55 -4.79 -0.44 -2.93
N ALA A 56 -4.97 0.32 -1.85
CA ALA A 56 -4.09 0.27 -0.69
C ALA A 56 -4.06 -1.13 -0.05
N ALA A 57 -5.22 -1.77 0.13
CA ALA A 57 -5.29 -3.13 0.66
C ALA A 57 -4.52 -4.12 -0.21
N ILE A 58 -4.63 -4.00 -1.53
CA ILE A 58 -3.86 -4.83 -2.48
C ILE A 58 -2.36 -4.61 -2.30
N CYS A 59 -1.91 -3.35 -2.25
CA CYS A 59 -0.51 -3.01 -2.08
C CYS A 59 0.09 -3.60 -0.78
N TYR A 60 -0.64 -3.52 0.33
CA TYR A 60 -0.17 -4.10 1.59
C TYR A 60 -0.14 -5.63 1.56
N ARG A 61 -1.10 -6.30 0.91
CA ARG A 61 -1.09 -7.76 0.74
C ARG A 61 0.14 -8.21 -0.04
N LEU A 62 0.43 -7.54 -1.16
CA LEU A 62 1.61 -7.81 -1.98
C LEU A 62 2.92 -7.62 -1.19
N ALA A 63 3.02 -6.54 -0.41
CA ALA A 63 4.19 -6.31 0.44
C ALA A 63 4.35 -7.38 1.53
N LEU A 64 3.25 -7.82 2.14
CA LEU A 64 3.25 -8.83 3.19
C LEU A 64 3.69 -10.20 2.72
N GLU A 65 3.25 -10.61 1.52
CA GLU A 65 3.67 -11.87 0.89
C GLU A 65 5.21 -11.92 0.82
N GLU A 66 5.82 -10.88 0.27
CA GLU A 66 7.27 -10.78 0.15
C GLU A 66 8.00 -10.65 1.49
N PHE A 67 7.47 -9.89 2.44
CA PHE A 67 8.09 -9.78 3.76
C PHE A 67 8.04 -11.10 4.55
N THR A 68 7.01 -11.90 4.33
CA THR A 68 6.87 -13.25 4.90
C THR A 68 7.93 -14.17 4.32
N ASP A 69 8.07 -14.18 3.00
CA ASP A 69 9.04 -15.01 2.29
C ASP A 69 10.49 -14.66 2.63
N ALA A 70 10.79 -13.36 2.75
CA ALA A 70 12.12 -12.87 3.09
C ALA A 70 12.46 -12.94 4.60
N ARG A 71 11.53 -13.40 5.45
CA ARG A 71 11.65 -13.38 6.93
C ARG A 71 11.94 -11.98 7.50
N ALA A 72 11.47 -10.93 6.84
CA ALA A 72 11.72 -9.54 7.20
C ALA A 72 10.72 -9.04 8.26
N SER A 73 10.90 -9.48 9.51
CA SER A 73 9.94 -9.30 10.61
C SER A 73 9.56 -7.83 10.92
N ALA A 74 10.50 -6.88 10.82
CA ALA A 74 10.23 -5.47 11.12
C ALA A 74 9.26 -4.83 10.11
N TYR A 75 9.43 -5.13 8.82
CA TYR A 75 8.55 -4.60 7.76
C TYR A 75 7.21 -5.33 7.71
N HIS A 76 7.22 -6.64 7.98
CA HIS A 76 6.00 -7.44 8.10
C HIS A 76 5.02 -6.83 9.11
N GLY A 77 5.47 -6.54 10.34
CA GLY A 77 4.58 -6.00 11.38
C GLY A 77 3.97 -4.63 11.06
N VAL A 78 4.67 -3.78 10.30
CA VAL A 78 4.13 -2.48 9.85
C VAL A 78 3.08 -2.69 8.77
N ALA A 79 3.37 -3.50 7.76
CA ALA A 79 2.46 -3.79 6.67
C ALA A 79 1.18 -4.51 7.16
N SER A 80 1.29 -5.42 8.14
CA SER A 80 0.13 -6.11 8.72
C SER A 80 -0.83 -5.13 9.39
N ARG A 81 -0.32 -4.25 10.26
CA ARG A 81 -1.15 -3.23 10.93
C ARG A 81 -1.80 -2.26 9.94
N ASN A 82 -1.09 -1.92 8.88
CA ASN A 82 -1.61 -1.06 7.82
C ASN A 82 -2.75 -1.74 7.05
N LEU A 83 -2.60 -3.02 6.72
CA LEU A 83 -3.63 -3.82 6.07
C LEU A 83 -4.86 -3.97 6.97
N GLU A 84 -4.68 -4.35 8.24
CA GLU A 84 -5.76 -4.53 9.21
C GLU A 84 -6.65 -3.28 9.32
N ARG A 85 -6.04 -2.11 9.48
CA ARG A 85 -6.76 -0.83 9.54
C ARG A 85 -7.49 -0.50 8.24
N THR A 86 -6.87 -0.79 7.10
CA THR A 86 -7.47 -0.54 5.78
C THR A 86 -8.69 -1.43 5.57
N LEU A 87 -8.59 -2.72 5.92
CA LEU A 87 -9.69 -3.67 5.84
C LEU A 87 -10.83 -3.32 6.81
N ALA A 88 -10.50 -2.87 8.03
CA ALA A 88 -11.51 -2.38 8.97
C ALA A 88 -12.32 -1.21 8.40
N LEU A 89 -11.64 -0.24 7.78
CA LEU A 89 -12.32 0.90 7.15
C LEU A 89 -13.16 0.49 5.93
N LEU A 90 -12.68 -0.44 5.09
CA LEU A 90 -13.46 -0.99 3.98
C LEU A 90 -14.74 -1.67 4.50
N LYS A 91 -14.63 -2.43 5.58
CA LYS A 91 -15.77 -3.07 6.25
C LYS A 91 -16.76 -2.07 6.82
N GLU A 92 -16.28 -1.04 7.51
CA GLU A 92 -17.14 0.03 8.03
C GLU A 92 -17.92 0.75 6.93
N ARG A 93 -17.35 0.84 5.73
CA ARG A 93 -18.00 1.44 4.55
C ARG A 93 -18.87 0.48 3.74
N GLY A 94 -18.99 -0.78 4.14
CA GLY A 94 -19.74 -1.79 3.40
C GLY A 94 -19.13 -2.10 2.02
N LEU A 95 -17.80 -1.94 1.89
CA LEU A 95 -17.04 -2.15 0.66
C LEU A 95 -16.33 -3.52 0.63
N GLU A 96 -16.75 -4.43 1.49
CA GLU A 96 -16.40 -5.86 1.42
C GLU A 96 -16.85 -6.37 0.04
N GLU A 97 -15.97 -7.04 -0.69
CA GLU A 97 -16.18 -7.49 -2.09
C GLU A 97 -17.54 -8.20 -2.33
#